data_AF-A0AAU4G1C7-F1
#
_entry.id   AF-A0AAU4G1C7-F1
#
_cell.length_a   1.000
_cell.length_b   1.000
_cell.length_c   1.000
_cell.angle_alpha   90.00
_cell.angle_beta   90.00
_cell.angle_gamma   90.00
#
_symmetry.space_group_name_H-M   'P 1'
#
loop_
_entity.id
_entity.type
_entity.pdbx_description
1 polymer ?
#
loop_
_entity_poly.entity_id
_entity_poly.type
_entity_poly.pdbx_seq_one_letter_code
_entity_poly.pdbx_strand_id
1 'polypeptide(L)'
;MEVIDSIKDPRISAARALGTRPGRLAAGRCLVEGIGLIRQALAAGAEVDYVLRSATAAEAALPGVTVHVVRDGLLRKVTGSAKPVDWLAVAVLPAETGPAEPYGDFAVVCEQVADPGNLGTIVRTARALGVRDVVVTDPATDLSSRRVLDAARGAVLGCRVRRFDTTEDALKALRDNGFQIVVTSPRGSHVQSMAPLRGRKVALVVGNETEGVTPETLAGADLAVRIPMAGAVESLNVGVATGISIYELRMRMILTMLTDRIRDSLGRNLGVTAQLVRAAFDAQPGEFGELDSAQVVLLMVVVCERSTPVDQLRRDLGATEDELAELVRPLRERGYLTGDGDAVTITRDGEQAVAALWTVQERVEEDLYAGFTPAERDQLHELLGRVRQNAIRLRAATAAGGPELG
;
A
#
# COMPACT_ATOMS: atom_id res chain seq x y z
N MET A 1 48.19 -6.27 9.72
CA MET A 1 46.93 -6.78 10.32
C MET A 1 47.26 -8.11 10.96
N GLU A 2 47.13 -8.22 12.29
CA GLU A 2 47.34 -9.47 13.00
C GLU A 2 46.25 -10.48 12.59
N VAL A 3 46.66 -11.70 12.23
CA VAL A 3 45.74 -12.76 11.80
C VAL A 3 45.28 -13.54 13.03
N ILE A 4 43.98 -13.59 13.27
CA ILE A 4 43.39 -14.39 14.34
C ILE A 4 43.41 -15.86 13.93
N ASP A 5 44.16 -16.68 14.65
CA ASP A 5 44.33 -18.11 14.36
C ASP A 5 43.70 -19.04 15.41
N SER A 6 43.29 -18.48 16.55
CA SER A 6 42.80 -19.23 17.71
C SER A 6 41.28 -19.15 17.85
N ILE A 7 40.66 -20.32 18.08
CA ILE A 7 39.23 -20.41 18.43
C ILE A 7 38.90 -19.81 19.81
N LYS A 8 39.93 -19.58 20.64
CA LYS A 8 39.79 -18.98 21.97
C LYS A 8 39.88 -17.45 21.94
N ASP A 9 40.17 -16.84 20.78
CA ASP A 9 40.14 -15.37 20.65
C ASP A 9 38.76 -14.85 21.10
N PRO A 10 38.70 -13.78 21.91
CA PRO A 10 37.44 -13.26 22.44
C PRO A 10 36.38 -12.98 21.37
N ARG A 11 36.80 -12.47 20.20
CA ARG A 11 35.90 -12.14 19.08
C ARG A 11 35.34 -13.39 18.41
N ILE A 12 36.15 -14.45 18.32
CA ILE A 12 35.73 -15.75 17.78
C ILE A 12 34.81 -16.48 18.75
N SER A 13 35.13 -16.44 20.03
CA SER A 13 34.29 -17.02 21.09
C SER A 13 32.92 -16.33 21.15
N ALA A 14 32.90 -14.99 21.11
CA ALA A 14 31.67 -14.20 21.04
C ALA A 14 30.84 -14.57 19.80
N ALA A 15 31.44 -14.56 18.61
CA ALA A 15 30.75 -14.94 17.37
C ALA A 15 30.19 -16.37 17.43
N ARG A 16 30.91 -17.32 18.05
CA ARG A 16 30.47 -18.71 18.19
C ARG A 16 29.25 -18.84 19.11
N ALA A 17 29.17 -18.04 20.18
CA ALA A 17 28.02 -18.04 21.09
C ALA A 17 26.71 -17.67 20.36
N LEU A 18 26.79 -16.81 19.33
CA LEU A 18 25.66 -16.38 18.50
C LEU A 18 25.09 -17.49 17.59
N GLY A 19 25.74 -18.66 17.52
CA GLY A 19 25.18 -19.84 16.86
C GLY A 19 23.88 -20.33 17.52
N THR A 20 23.66 -20.02 18.79
CA THR A 20 22.49 -20.44 19.57
C THR A 20 21.52 -19.27 19.80
N ARG A 21 20.22 -19.56 19.91
CA ARG A 21 19.20 -18.54 20.24
C ARG A 21 19.48 -17.83 21.57
N PRO A 22 19.77 -18.54 22.69
CA PRO A 22 20.10 -17.86 23.95
C PRO A 22 21.31 -16.94 23.84
N GLY A 23 22.35 -17.36 23.12
CA GLY A 23 23.54 -16.52 22.90
C GLY A 23 23.25 -15.26 22.10
N ARG A 24 22.38 -15.33 21.07
CA ARG A 24 21.94 -14.16 20.32
C ARG A 24 21.15 -13.17 21.17
N LEU A 25 20.18 -13.67 21.92
CA LEU A 25 19.33 -12.82 22.78
C LEU A 25 20.14 -12.18 23.91
N ALA A 26 21.01 -12.93 24.57
CA ALA A 26 21.85 -12.41 25.66
C ALA A 26 22.83 -11.32 25.18
N ALA A 27 23.36 -11.46 23.96
CA ALA A 27 24.27 -10.48 23.38
C ALA A 27 23.53 -9.33 22.66
N GLY A 28 22.26 -9.49 22.31
CA GLY A 28 21.57 -8.58 21.39
C GLY A 28 22.20 -8.56 19.99
N ARG A 29 22.81 -9.67 19.55
CA ARG A 29 23.58 -9.79 18.30
C ARG A 29 23.20 -11.02 17.47
N CYS A 30 23.48 -10.98 16.18
CA CYS A 30 23.38 -12.12 15.27
C CYS A 30 24.58 -12.22 14.31
N LEU A 31 24.67 -13.36 13.65
CA LEU A 31 25.64 -13.61 12.59
C LEU A 31 25.02 -13.33 11.21
N VAL A 32 25.76 -12.63 10.35
CA VAL A 32 25.42 -12.46 8.93
C VAL A 32 26.54 -13.08 8.10
N GLU A 33 26.23 -14.13 7.34
CA GLU A 33 27.22 -14.90 6.59
C GLU A 33 27.28 -14.45 5.11
N GLY A 34 28.48 -14.14 4.63
CA GLY A 34 28.75 -13.82 3.24
C GLY A 34 28.72 -12.33 2.91
N ILE A 35 29.70 -11.90 2.09
CA ILE A 35 29.93 -10.48 1.78
C ILE A 35 28.72 -9.78 1.15
N GLY A 36 27.95 -10.48 0.30
CA GLY A 36 26.76 -9.92 -0.33
C GLY A 36 25.67 -9.57 0.70
N LEU A 37 25.45 -10.44 1.69
CA LEU A 37 24.48 -10.19 2.76
C LEU A 37 24.94 -9.07 3.67
N ILE A 38 26.23 -9.04 4.01
CA ILE A 38 26.81 -7.99 4.85
C ILE A 38 26.63 -6.62 4.18
N ARG A 39 26.89 -6.52 2.87
CA ARG A 39 26.64 -5.29 2.09
C ARG A 39 25.18 -4.87 2.10
N GLN A 40 24.26 -5.82 1.92
CA GLN A 40 22.82 -5.54 1.94
C GLN A 40 22.36 -5.08 3.32
N ALA A 41 22.85 -5.71 4.39
CA ALA A 41 22.57 -5.31 5.75
C ALA A 41 23.06 -3.88 6.02
N LEU A 42 24.30 -3.55 5.65
CA LEU A 42 24.85 -2.21 5.78
C LEU A 42 24.06 -1.17 4.97
N ALA A 43 23.69 -1.48 3.73
CA ALA A 43 22.87 -0.60 2.89
C ALA A 43 21.45 -0.39 3.47
N ALA A 44 20.93 -1.36 4.23
CA ALA A 44 19.66 -1.27 4.94
C ALA A 44 19.78 -0.52 6.29
N GLY A 45 20.97 -0.05 6.67
CA GLY A 45 21.23 0.66 7.92
C GLY A 45 21.43 -0.25 9.13
N ALA A 46 21.72 -1.54 8.93
CA ALA A 46 22.05 -2.43 10.03
C ALA A 46 23.35 -2.00 10.72
N GLU A 47 23.33 -1.96 12.04
CA GLU A 47 24.53 -1.73 12.85
C GLU A 47 25.37 -3.02 12.88
N VAL A 48 26.63 -2.91 12.43
CA VAL A 48 27.59 -4.03 12.41
C VAL A 48 28.76 -3.68 13.32
N ASP A 49 28.99 -4.49 14.35
CA ASP A 49 30.07 -4.26 15.31
C ASP A 49 31.43 -4.49 14.64
N TYR A 50 31.58 -5.65 13.99
CA TYR A 50 32.79 -6.05 13.28
C TYR A 50 32.54 -7.17 12.28
N VAL A 51 33.48 -7.35 11.36
CA VAL A 51 33.49 -8.40 10.35
C VAL A 51 34.73 -9.27 10.51
N LEU A 52 34.53 -10.57 10.49
CA LEU A 52 35.58 -11.58 10.40
C LEU A 52 35.71 -12.03 8.95
N ARG A 53 36.94 -11.99 8.42
CA ARG A 53 37.25 -12.32 7.03
C ARG A 53 38.31 -13.41 6.97
N SER A 54 38.09 -14.44 6.16
CA SER A 54 39.12 -15.45 5.88
C SER A 54 40.34 -14.81 5.21
N ALA A 55 41.55 -15.25 5.58
CA ALA A 55 42.79 -14.80 4.95
C ALA A 55 42.84 -15.05 3.42
N THR A 56 42.08 -16.04 2.94
CA THR A 56 41.97 -16.45 1.53
C THR A 56 40.87 -15.71 0.76
N ALA A 57 40.07 -14.87 1.42
CA ALA A 57 39.00 -14.12 0.77
C ALA A 57 39.57 -13.12 -0.25
N ALA A 58 38.97 -13.09 -1.45
CA ALA A 58 39.43 -12.27 -2.58
C ALA A 58 39.43 -10.76 -2.29
N GLU A 59 38.42 -10.28 -1.57
CA GLU A 59 38.32 -8.88 -1.17
C GLU A 59 39.04 -8.64 0.16
N ALA A 60 39.68 -7.47 0.34
CA ALA A 60 40.51 -7.19 1.51
C ALA A 60 39.78 -6.42 2.63
N ALA A 61 38.77 -5.61 2.28
CA ALA A 61 38.12 -4.69 3.21
C ALA A 61 36.65 -4.43 2.86
N LEU A 62 35.88 -4.00 3.86
CA LEU A 62 34.54 -3.44 3.72
C LEU A 62 34.58 -2.02 4.28
N PRO A 63 34.28 -0.98 3.48
CA PRO A 63 34.28 0.40 3.96
C PRO A 63 33.29 0.60 5.12
N GLY A 64 33.68 1.39 6.12
CA GLY A 64 32.80 1.77 7.23
C GLY A 64 32.62 0.74 8.34
N VAL A 65 33.32 -0.41 8.29
CA VAL A 65 33.24 -1.46 9.33
C VAL A 65 34.63 -2.00 9.66
N THR A 66 34.86 -2.30 10.93
CA THR A 66 36.10 -2.94 11.39
C THR A 66 36.20 -4.37 10.85
N VAL A 67 37.24 -4.66 10.07
CA VAL A 67 37.50 -6.01 9.52
C VAL A 67 38.68 -6.65 10.23
N HIS A 68 38.48 -7.86 10.75
CA HIS A 68 39.53 -8.69 11.32
C HIS A 68 39.82 -9.89 10.41
N VAL A 69 41.10 -10.12 10.12
CA VAL A 69 41.53 -11.27 9.32
C VAL A 69 41.66 -12.49 10.21
N VAL A 70 41.10 -13.61 9.78
CA VAL A 70 41.18 -14.89 10.49
C VAL A 70 41.86 -15.95 9.61
N ARG A 71 42.46 -16.96 10.24
CA ARG A 71 43.01 -18.11 9.52
C ARG A 71 41.93 -18.82 8.69
N ASP A 72 42.31 -19.30 7.52
CA ASP A 72 41.44 -20.07 6.65
C ASP A 72 40.81 -21.28 7.36
N GLY A 73 39.52 -21.50 7.11
CA GLY A 73 38.72 -22.55 7.73
C GLY A 73 38.30 -22.29 9.20
N LEU A 74 38.76 -21.22 9.86
CA LEU A 74 38.34 -20.91 11.23
C LEU A 74 36.85 -20.52 11.29
N LEU A 75 36.36 -19.72 10.34
CA LEU A 75 34.95 -19.31 10.29
C LEU A 75 34.00 -20.49 10.13
N ARG A 76 34.40 -21.52 9.39
CA ARG A 76 33.62 -22.76 9.26
C ARG A 76 33.35 -23.42 10.62
N LYS A 77 34.32 -23.36 11.53
CA LYS A 77 34.16 -23.89 12.91
C LYS A 77 33.25 -23.01 13.77
N VAL A 78 33.14 -21.72 13.47
CA VAL A 78 32.26 -20.79 14.16
C VAL A 78 30.80 -21.00 13.74
N THR A 79 30.56 -21.09 12.43
CA THR A 79 29.19 -21.15 11.89
C THR A 79 28.62 -22.56 11.78
N GLY A 80 29.48 -23.59 11.88
CA GLY A 80 29.08 -24.98 11.64
C GLY A 80 28.67 -25.26 10.19
N SER A 81 28.99 -24.36 9.25
CA SER A 81 28.61 -24.49 7.84
C SER A 81 29.33 -25.66 7.18
N ALA A 82 28.62 -26.39 6.32
CA ALA A 82 29.23 -27.40 5.45
C ALA A 82 30.11 -26.76 4.36
N LYS A 83 29.82 -25.51 4.00
CA LYS A 83 30.53 -24.75 2.97
C LYS A 83 31.61 -23.87 3.60
N PRO A 84 32.70 -23.54 2.86
CA PRO A 84 33.63 -22.50 3.27
C PRO A 84 32.90 -21.18 3.55
N VAL A 85 33.34 -20.48 4.59
CA VAL A 85 32.81 -19.18 4.98
C VAL A 85 33.94 -18.18 4.92
N ASP A 86 33.84 -17.25 3.96
CA ASP A 86 34.88 -16.24 3.73
C ASP A 86 34.64 -14.96 4.52
N TRP A 87 33.38 -14.65 4.81
CA TRP A 87 32.96 -13.42 5.46
C TRP A 87 31.86 -13.70 6.48
N LEU A 88 32.03 -13.18 7.68
CA LEU A 88 31.06 -13.32 8.77
C LEU A 88 31.00 -12.02 9.56
N ALA A 89 29.85 -11.36 9.57
CA ALA A 89 29.64 -10.18 10.39
C ALA A 89 28.95 -10.54 11.71
N VAL A 90 29.30 -9.79 12.76
CA VAL A 90 28.53 -9.71 13.99
C VAL A 90 27.73 -8.40 13.93
N ALA A 91 26.41 -8.54 13.84
CA ALA A 91 25.49 -7.42 13.67
C ALA A 91 24.51 -7.31 14.83
N VAL A 92 23.99 -6.12 15.07
CA VAL A 92 22.93 -5.84 16.05
C VAL A 92 21.64 -6.52 15.61
N LEU A 93 20.94 -7.17 16.54
CA LEU A 93 19.61 -7.70 16.26
C LEU A 93 18.66 -6.57 15.85
N PRO A 94 17.65 -6.85 15.01
CA PRO A 94 16.58 -5.89 14.82
C PRO A 94 15.97 -5.59 16.19
N ALA A 95 15.78 -4.30 16.51
CA ALA A 95 15.11 -3.92 17.74
C ALA A 95 13.72 -4.55 17.76
N GLU A 96 13.42 -5.30 18.83
CA GLU A 96 12.04 -5.66 19.12
C GLU A 96 11.33 -4.38 19.55
N THR A 97 10.52 -3.84 18.66
CA THR A 97 9.76 -2.62 18.92
C THR A 97 8.62 -2.95 19.86
N GLY A 98 8.52 -2.20 20.96
CA GLY A 98 7.44 -2.40 21.93
C GLY A 98 6.08 -2.03 21.32
N PRO A 99 4.95 -2.62 21.78
CA PRO A 99 3.61 -2.43 21.19
C PRO A 99 3.14 -0.96 21.11
N ALA A 100 3.73 -0.07 21.91
CA ALA A 100 3.44 1.36 21.94
C ALA A 100 4.14 2.17 20.83
N GLU A 101 5.16 1.62 20.17
CA GLU A 101 5.84 2.33 19.08
C GLU A 101 4.93 2.51 17.85
N PRO A 102 5.07 3.60 17.08
CA PRO A 102 4.22 3.83 15.91
C PRO A 102 4.35 2.72 14.86
N TYR A 103 3.21 2.27 14.35
CA TYR A 103 3.14 1.39 13.19
C TYR A 103 3.07 2.20 11.90
N GLY A 104 3.45 1.59 10.77
CA GLY A 104 3.13 2.08 9.44
C GLY A 104 1.65 1.93 9.07
N ASP A 105 1.38 1.92 7.77
CA ASP A 105 0.06 1.68 7.18
C ASP A 105 -0.22 0.21 6.89
N PHE A 106 0.81 -0.64 6.88
CA PHE A 106 0.71 -2.06 6.56
C PHE A 106 1.56 -2.87 7.53
N ALA A 107 0.97 -3.92 8.09
CA ALA A 107 1.67 -4.89 8.93
C ALA A 107 1.43 -6.30 8.39
N VAL A 108 2.44 -7.18 8.50
CA VAL A 108 2.30 -8.61 8.23
C VAL A 108 2.35 -9.36 9.54
N VAL A 109 1.30 -10.12 9.85
CA VAL A 109 1.18 -10.98 11.03
C VAL A 109 1.42 -12.41 10.60
N CYS A 110 2.51 -13.00 11.06
CA CYS A 110 2.82 -14.40 10.85
C CYS A 110 2.25 -15.21 12.03
N GLU A 111 1.09 -15.85 11.82
CA GLU A 111 0.51 -16.78 12.77
C GLU A 111 1.11 -18.16 12.58
N GLN A 112 1.95 -18.58 13.52
CA GLN A 112 2.52 -19.94 13.59
C GLN A 112 3.20 -20.43 12.30
N VAL A 113 3.84 -19.52 11.55
CA VAL A 113 4.64 -19.87 10.37
C VAL A 113 5.93 -20.54 10.85
N ALA A 114 6.03 -21.86 10.64
CA ALA A 114 7.06 -22.67 11.28
C ALA A 114 8.37 -22.72 10.48
N ASP A 115 8.31 -22.65 9.14
CA ASP A 115 9.50 -22.81 8.32
C ASP A 115 10.34 -21.51 8.26
N PRO A 116 11.64 -21.55 8.65
CA PRO A 116 12.53 -20.40 8.56
C PRO A 116 12.71 -19.83 7.15
N GLY A 117 12.62 -20.67 6.11
CA GLY A 117 12.72 -20.25 4.72
C GLY A 117 11.52 -19.41 4.29
N ASN A 118 10.32 -19.85 4.66
CA ASN A 118 9.08 -19.12 4.46
C ASN A 118 9.06 -17.80 5.23
N LEU A 119 9.40 -17.81 6.51
CA LEU A 119 9.54 -16.59 7.31
C LEU A 119 10.49 -15.59 6.65
N GLY A 120 11.67 -16.05 6.23
CA GLY A 120 12.64 -15.19 5.55
C GLY A 120 12.10 -14.63 4.23
N THR A 121 11.40 -15.46 3.45
CA THR A 121 10.77 -15.05 2.19
C THR A 121 9.68 -14.01 2.42
N ILE A 122 8.81 -14.20 3.42
CA ILE A 122 7.78 -13.25 3.83
C ILE A 122 8.43 -11.91 4.18
N VAL A 123 9.41 -11.92 5.09
CA VAL A 123 10.05 -10.68 5.56
C VAL A 123 10.75 -9.94 4.43
N ARG A 124 11.48 -10.66 3.57
CA ARG A 124 12.13 -10.07 2.40
C ARG A 124 11.14 -9.46 1.43
N THR A 125 10.03 -10.14 1.18
CA THR A 125 9.00 -9.70 0.23
C THR A 125 8.25 -8.49 0.78
N ALA A 126 7.86 -8.53 2.05
CA ALA A 126 7.27 -7.41 2.77
C ALA A 126 8.18 -6.17 2.67
N ARG A 127 9.47 -6.35 2.94
CA ARG A 127 10.47 -5.29 2.84
C ARG A 127 10.60 -4.69 1.45
N ALA A 128 10.68 -5.54 0.42
CA ALA A 128 10.74 -5.09 -0.97
C ALA A 128 9.50 -4.28 -1.38
N LEU A 129 8.34 -4.58 -0.78
CA LEU A 129 7.08 -3.88 -1.01
C LEU A 129 6.83 -2.71 -0.03
N GLY A 130 7.86 -2.28 0.69
CA GLY A 130 7.80 -1.12 1.60
C GLY A 130 7.15 -1.40 2.95
N VAL A 131 6.80 -2.65 3.24
CA VAL A 131 6.21 -3.05 4.53
C VAL A 131 7.33 -3.32 5.54
N ARG A 132 7.27 -2.59 6.66
CA ARG A 132 8.31 -2.63 7.69
C ARG A 132 7.88 -3.31 8.98
N ASP A 133 6.59 -3.32 9.27
CA ASP A 133 6.02 -3.88 10.49
C ASP A 133 5.75 -5.37 10.30
N VAL A 134 6.50 -6.21 11.03
CA VAL A 134 6.36 -7.66 11.04
C VAL A 134 5.96 -8.08 12.44
N VAL A 135 4.85 -8.79 12.56
CA VAL A 135 4.31 -9.26 13.82
C VAL A 135 4.39 -10.77 13.85
N VAL A 136 4.90 -11.32 14.94
CA VAL A 136 4.99 -12.77 15.17
C VAL A 136 4.22 -13.12 16.44
N THR A 137 3.40 -14.16 16.39
CA THR A 137 2.47 -14.52 17.48
C THR A 137 2.80 -15.87 18.13
N ASP A 138 4.03 -16.35 17.92
CA ASP A 138 4.53 -17.62 18.45
C ASP A 138 5.90 -17.42 19.15
N PRO A 139 6.05 -17.81 20.43
CA PRO A 139 7.32 -17.79 21.15
C PRO A 139 8.45 -18.60 20.50
N ALA A 140 8.13 -19.63 19.71
CA ALA A 140 9.11 -20.44 19.00
C ALA A 140 9.66 -19.74 17.74
N THR A 141 8.93 -18.77 17.19
CA THR A 141 9.32 -18.05 15.97
C THR A 141 10.54 -17.15 16.22
N ASP A 142 11.66 -17.52 15.59
CA ASP A 142 12.94 -16.86 15.74
C ASP A 142 13.43 -16.25 14.41
N LEU A 143 13.05 -14.98 14.20
CA LEU A 143 13.51 -14.18 13.06
C LEU A 143 15.01 -13.85 13.11
N SER A 144 15.67 -14.02 14.26
CA SER A 144 17.12 -13.82 14.39
C SER A 144 17.93 -15.05 13.99
N SER A 145 17.26 -16.18 13.73
CA SER A 145 17.95 -17.40 13.36
C SER A 145 18.68 -17.22 12.04
N ARG A 146 19.86 -17.85 11.93
CA ARG A 146 20.67 -17.78 10.72
C ARG A 146 19.90 -18.19 9.46
N ARG A 147 19.04 -19.22 9.56
CA ARG A 147 18.22 -19.68 8.43
C ARG A 147 17.25 -18.60 7.95
N VAL A 148 16.59 -17.88 8.87
CA VAL A 148 15.72 -16.76 8.50
C VAL A 148 16.53 -15.60 7.93
N LEU A 149 17.66 -15.23 8.55
CA LEU A 149 18.53 -14.15 8.05
C LEU A 149 19.04 -14.43 6.64
N ASP A 150 19.47 -15.66 6.37
CA ASP A 150 19.95 -16.11 5.06
C ASP A 150 18.81 -16.09 4.01
N ALA A 151 17.63 -16.63 4.36
CA ALA A 151 16.46 -16.64 3.47
C ALA A 151 15.93 -15.22 3.19
N ALA A 152 15.90 -14.38 4.21
CA ALA A 152 15.51 -12.97 4.11
C ALA A 152 16.56 -12.09 3.43
N ARG A 153 17.77 -12.62 3.21
CA ARG A 153 18.92 -11.86 2.74
C ARG A 153 19.24 -10.64 3.60
N GLY A 154 19.16 -10.80 4.92
CA GLY A 154 19.40 -9.74 5.90
C GLY A 154 18.29 -8.69 6.01
N ALA A 155 17.21 -8.77 5.22
CA ALA A 155 16.13 -7.79 5.23
C ALA A 155 15.44 -7.65 6.61
N VAL A 156 15.50 -8.71 7.43
CA VAL A 156 15.00 -8.71 8.82
C VAL A 156 15.61 -7.58 9.64
N LEU A 157 16.86 -7.20 9.39
CA LEU A 157 17.60 -6.21 10.21
C LEU A 157 17.04 -4.79 10.08
N GLY A 158 16.35 -4.48 8.98
CA GLY A 158 15.58 -3.23 8.89
C GLY A 158 14.22 -3.30 9.58
N CYS A 159 13.75 -4.52 9.90
CA CYS A 159 12.59 -4.95 10.69
C CYS A 159 12.10 -4.03 11.79
N ARG A 160 10.82 -3.62 11.83
CA ARG A 160 10.14 -3.39 13.12
C ARG A 160 9.44 -4.69 13.49
N VAL A 161 10.11 -5.50 14.29
CA VAL A 161 9.59 -6.81 14.70
C VAL A 161 8.85 -6.65 16.02
N ARG A 162 7.63 -7.16 16.08
CA ARG A 162 6.80 -7.16 17.30
C ARG A 162 6.40 -8.59 17.61
N ARG A 163 6.68 -9.02 18.84
CA ARG A 163 6.30 -10.33 19.32
C ARG A 163 5.13 -10.21 20.28
N PHE A 164 4.14 -11.07 20.10
CA PHE A 164 3.04 -11.27 21.02
C PHE A 164 3.00 -12.75 21.41
N ASP A 165 2.54 -13.04 22.62
CA ASP A 165 2.41 -14.42 23.10
C ASP A 165 1.24 -15.14 22.46
N THR A 166 0.20 -14.39 22.04
CA THR A 166 -0.98 -14.93 21.37
C THR A 166 -1.34 -14.11 20.13
N THR A 167 -2.02 -14.73 19.16
CA THR A 167 -2.55 -14.00 18.00
C THR A 167 -3.64 -13.01 18.42
N GLU A 168 -4.47 -13.36 19.41
CA GLU A 168 -5.52 -12.48 19.93
C GLU A 168 -4.96 -11.14 20.42
N ASP A 169 -3.89 -11.17 21.22
CA ASP A 169 -3.23 -9.95 21.72
C ASP A 169 -2.68 -9.09 20.59
N ALA A 170 -2.09 -9.72 19.56
CA ALA A 170 -1.59 -9.03 18.38
C ALA A 170 -2.73 -8.34 17.62
N LEU A 171 -3.84 -9.06 17.35
CA LEU A 171 -4.98 -8.51 16.63
C LEU A 171 -5.63 -7.37 17.39
N LYS A 172 -5.75 -7.48 18.72
CA LYS A 172 -6.24 -6.42 19.58
C LYS A 172 -5.36 -5.17 19.49
N ALA A 173 -4.04 -5.32 19.67
CA ALA A 173 -3.10 -4.20 19.60
C ALA A 173 -3.11 -3.50 18.23
N LEU A 174 -3.23 -4.27 17.14
CA LEU A 174 -3.35 -3.73 15.78
C LEU A 174 -4.66 -2.96 15.59
N ARG A 175 -5.79 -3.47 16.08
CA ARG A 175 -7.07 -2.75 16.03
C ARG A 175 -7.05 -1.45 16.83
N ASP A 176 -6.47 -1.48 18.02
CA ASP A 176 -6.29 -0.29 18.86
C ASP A 176 -5.44 0.78 18.12
N ASN A 177 -4.61 0.38 17.15
CA ASN A 177 -3.82 1.24 16.26
C ASN A 177 -4.50 1.60 14.91
N GLY A 178 -5.79 1.24 14.75
CA GLY A 178 -6.62 1.57 13.59
C GLY A 178 -6.43 0.65 12.38
N PHE A 179 -5.84 -0.53 12.56
CA PHE A 179 -5.70 -1.52 11.50
C PHE A 179 -7.01 -2.26 11.23
N GLN A 180 -7.32 -2.45 9.96
CA GLN A 180 -8.26 -3.47 9.51
C GLN A 180 -7.53 -4.82 9.43
N ILE A 181 -8.06 -5.84 10.10
CA ILE A 181 -7.47 -7.18 10.13
C ILE A 181 -7.94 -7.96 8.90
N VAL A 182 -7.01 -8.33 8.02
CA VAL A 182 -7.27 -9.07 6.79
C VAL A 182 -6.54 -10.40 6.85
N VAL A 183 -7.28 -11.50 6.85
CA VAL A 183 -6.74 -12.86 6.87
C VAL A 183 -6.72 -13.44 5.46
N THR A 184 -5.63 -14.10 5.08
CA THR A 184 -5.60 -14.93 3.87
C THR A 184 -6.06 -16.35 4.16
N SER A 185 -7.04 -16.84 3.41
CA SER A 185 -7.47 -18.24 3.45
C SER A 185 -7.93 -18.69 2.07
N PRO A 186 -7.61 -19.92 1.62
CA PRO A 186 -8.18 -20.49 0.39
C PRO A 186 -9.72 -20.48 0.41
N ARG A 187 -10.32 -20.55 1.60
CA ARG A 187 -11.78 -20.52 1.82
C ARG A 187 -12.30 -19.12 2.18
N GLY A 188 -11.50 -18.07 1.99
CA GLY A 188 -11.90 -16.69 2.26
C GLY A 188 -13.15 -16.30 1.47
N SER A 189 -14.08 -15.60 2.12
CA SER A 189 -15.37 -15.21 1.54
C SER A 189 -15.20 -14.23 0.37
N HIS A 190 -14.16 -13.41 0.40
CA HIS A 190 -13.89 -12.41 -0.63
C HIS A 190 -12.72 -12.78 -1.52
N VAL A 191 -12.85 -12.54 -2.83
CA VAL A 191 -11.68 -12.46 -3.70
C VAL A 191 -10.90 -11.21 -3.33
N GLN A 192 -9.59 -11.33 -3.10
CA GLN A 192 -8.78 -10.23 -2.58
C GLN A 192 -8.85 -8.96 -3.47
N SER A 193 -8.95 -9.12 -4.81
CA SER A 193 -9.07 -8.01 -5.78
C SER A 193 -10.32 -7.17 -5.60
N MET A 194 -11.36 -7.74 -4.98
CA MET A 194 -12.66 -7.13 -4.78
C MET A 194 -12.95 -6.88 -3.30
N ALA A 195 -11.99 -7.14 -2.41
CA ALA A 195 -12.19 -7.00 -0.97
C ALA A 195 -12.55 -5.54 -0.60
N PRO A 196 -13.57 -5.31 0.24
CA PRO A 196 -14.02 -3.98 0.64
C PRO A 196 -13.10 -3.42 1.74
N LEU A 197 -11.93 -2.95 1.34
CA LEU A 197 -10.97 -2.33 2.27
C LEU A 197 -11.46 -0.95 2.72
N ARG A 198 -11.15 -0.59 3.96
CA ARG A 198 -11.37 0.74 4.54
C ARG A 198 -10.26 1.74 4.21
N GLY A 199 -9.26 1.33 3.43
CA GLY A 199 -8.24 2.18 2.81
C GLY A 199 -7.14 2.75 3.72
N ARG A 200 -7.25 2.70 5.06
CA ARG A 200 -6.33 3.45 5.95
C ARG A 200 -5.13 2.66 6.44
N LYS A 201 -5.36 1.48 7.03
CA LYS A 201 -4.29 0.62 7.53
C LYS A 201 -4.72 -0.85 7.45
N VAL A 202 -3.84 -1.73 7.01
CA VAL A 202 -4.12 -3.17 6.83
C VAL A 202 -3.11 -4.02 7.57
N ALA A 203 -3.62 -4.94 8.41
CA ALA A 203 -2.83 -5.99 9.02
C ALA A 203 -3.15 -7.28 8.28
N LEU A 204 -2.21 -7.74 7.46
CA LEU A 204 -2.32 -8.98 6.72
C LEU A 204 -1.89 -10.15 7.60
N VAL A 205 -2.81 -11.03 7.95
CA VAL A 205 -2.54 -12.23 8.73
C VAL A 205 -2.37 -13.41 7.78
N VAL A 206 -1.22 -14.07 7.90
CA VAL A 206 -0.86 -15.28 7.17
C VAL A 206 -0.60 -16.39 8.18
N GLY A 207 -1.19 -17.55 7.90
CA GLY A 207 -1.17 -18.68 8.83
C GLY A 207 -0.08 -19.71 8.54
N ASN A 208 -0.12 -20.80 9.28
CA ASN A 208 0.74 -21.96 9.12
C ASN A 208 0.63 -22.54 7.70
N GLU A 209 1.72 -23.12 7.21
CA GLU A 209 1.82 -23.69 5.87
C GLU A 209 0.80 -24.81 5.59
N THR A 210 0.46 -25.59 6.62
CA THR A 210 -0.38 -26.79 6.51
C THR A 210 -1.79 -26.50 6.99
N GLU A 211 -1.91 -25.88 8.16
CA GLU A 211 -3.20 -25.68 8.82
C GLU A 211 -3.87 -24.34 8.43
N GLY A 212 -3.09 -23.40 7.88
CA GLY A 212 -3.55 -22.04 7.64
C GLY A 212 -3.68 -21.26 8.94
N VAL A 213 -4.61 -20.30 8.96
CA VAL A 213 -4.92 -19.56 10.19
C VAL A 213 -5.87 -20.35 11.09
N THR A 214 -5.82 -20.08 12.38
CA THR A 214 -6.72 -20.70 13.35
C THR A 214 -8.18 -20.26 13.14
N PRO A 215 -9.18 -21.10 13.51
CA PRO A 215 -10.59 -20.71 13.47
C PRO A 215 -10.88 -19.43 14.27
N GLU A 216 -10.19 -19.24 15.40
CA GLU A 216 -10.28 -18.07 16.26
C GLU A 216 -9.79 -16.82 15.54
N THR A 217 -8.64 -16.90 14.87
CA THR A 217 -8.10 -15.81 14.06
C THR A 217 -8.99 -15.49 12.86
N LEU A 218 -9.56 -16.51 12.21
CA LEU A 218 -10.50 -16.32 11.12
C LEU A 218 -11.79 -15.63 11.58
N ALA A 219 -12.34 -16.05 12.73
CA ALA A 219 -13.53 -15.43 13.32
C ALA A 219 -13.26 -14.00 13.83
N GLY A 220 -12.03 -13.73 14.26
CA GLY A 220 -11.59 -12.40 14.65
C GLY A 220 -11.29 -11.46 13.47
N ALA A 221 -11.13 -11.95 12.24
CA ALA A 221 -10.76 -11.10 11.11
C ALA A 221 -11.87 -10.10 10.73
N ASP A 222 -11.50 -8.88 10.32
CA ASP A 222 -12.46 -7.98 9.68
C ASP A 222 -12.82 -8.48 8.26
N LEU A 223 -11.87 -9.12 7.58
CA LEU A 223 -12.04 -9.70 6.25
C LEU A 223 -11.24 -10.99 6.08
N ALA A 224 -11.87 -12.00 5.50
CA ALA A 224 -11.21 -13.20 5.01
C ALA A 224 -11.13 -13.15 3.47
N VAL A 225 -9.91 -13.08 2.95
CA VAL A 225 -9.65 -12.95 1.51
C VAL A 225 -8.99 -14.20 0.94
N ARG A 226 -9.28 -14.51 -0.33
CA ARG A 226 -8.65 -15.59 -1.09
C ARG A 226 -7.99 -15.07 -2.36
N ILE A 227 -6.90 -15.74 -2.73
CA ILE A 227 -6.27 -15.62 -4.05
C ILE A 227 -6.99 -16.60 -4.98
N PRO A 228 -7.59 -16.15 -6.11
CA PRO A 228 -8.16 -17.07 -7.08
C PRO A 228 -7.11 -18.03 -7.62
N MET A 229 -7.40 -19.33 -7.62
CA MET A 229 -6.52 -20.37 -8.15
C MET A 229 -7.25 -21.16 -9.24
N ALA A 230 -6.52 -21.60 -10.26
CA ALA A 230 -7.06 -22.36 -11.40
C ALA A 230 -7.40 -23.83 -11.06
N GLY A 231 -7.25 -24.25 -9.79
CA GLY A 231 -7.69 -25.56 -9.30
C GLY A 231 -6.69 -26.72 -9.44
N ALA A 232 -5.55 -26.52 -10.10
CA ALA A 232 -4.51 -27.56 -10.24
C ALA A 232 -3.73 -27.85 -8.93
N VAL A 233 -3.76 -26.92 -7.98
CA VAL A 233 -3.13 -27.03 -6.66
C VAL A 233 -4.09 -26.47 -5.60
N GLU A 234 -4.02 -27.03 -4.39
CA GLU A 234 -4.92 -26.66 -3.29
C GLU A 234 -4.49 -25.37 -2.56
N SER A 235 -3.21 -25.02 -2.62
CA SER A 235 -2.66 -23.83 -1.97
C SER A 235 -1.36 -23.37 -2.64
N LEU A 236 -0.99 -22.12 -2.36
CA LEU A 236 0.31 -21.54 -2.71
C LEU A 236 1.25 -21.64 -1.51
N ASN A 237 2.56 -21.64 -1.78
CA ASN A 237 3.55 -21.40 -0.73
C ASN A 237 3.23 -20.08 0.01
N VAL A 238 3.29 -20.11 1.34
CA VAL A 238 2.89 -18.96 2.19
C VAL A 238 3.67 -17.69 1.86
N GLY A 239 4.96 -17.78 1.52
CA GLY A 239 5.77 -16.63 1.12
C GLY A 239 5.30 -16.01 -0.20
N VAL A 240 4.93 -16.85 -1.18
CA VAL A 240 4.38 -16.41 -2.47
C VAL A 240 3.01 -15.78 -2.28
N ALA A 241 2.12 -16.45 -1.55
CA ALA A 241 0.78 -15.94 -1.24
C ALA A 241 0.87 -14.58 -0.53
N THR A 242 1.76 -14.45 0.46
CA THR A 242 2.01 -13.20 1.17
C THR A 242 2.45 -12.09 0.21
N GLY A 243 3.37 -12.37 -0.72
CA GLY A 243 3.82 -11.40 -1.71
C GLY A 243 2.71 -10.88 -2.61
N ILE A 244 1.89 -11.79 -3.15
CA ILE A 244 0.72 -11.45 -3.98
C ILE A 244 -0.26 -10.60 -3.18
N SER A 245 -0.60 -11.03 -1.96
CA SER A 245 -1.56 -10.32 -1.12
C SER A 245 -1.06 -8.94 -0.70
N ILE A 246 0.22 -8.76 -0.33
CA ILE A 246 0.76 -7.43 -0.01
C ILE A 246 0.66 -6.51 -1.23
N TYR A 247 1.10 -6.97 -2.41
CA TYR A 247 1.07 -6.16 -3.62
C TYR A 247 -0.35 -5.72 -3.97
N GLU A 248 -1.28 -6.66 -4.00
CA GLU A 248 -2.66 -6.39 -4.40
C GLU A 248 -3.43 -5.56 -3.38
N LEU A 249 -3.29 -5.87 -2.08
CA LEU A 249 -3.93 -5.09 -1.02
C LEU A 249 -3.37 -3.68 -0.94
N ARG A 250 -2.06 -3.46 -1.17
CA ARG A 250 -1.49 -2.11 -1.26
C ARG A 250 -2.10 -1.31 -2.41
N MET A 251 -2.22 -1.92 -3.60
CA MET A 251 -2.87 -1.25 -4.74
C MET A 251 -4.32 -0.90 -4.43
N ARG A 252 -5.05 -1.81 -3.78
CA ARG A 252 -6.43 -1.56 -3.33
C ARG A 252 -6.51 -0.44 -2.29
N MET A 253 -5.61 -0.39 -1.32
CA MET A 253 -5.55 0.72 -0.34
C MET A 253 -5.38 2.07 -1.05
N ILE A 254 -4.44 2.16 -2.01
CA ILE A 254 -4.20 3.39 -2.78
C ILE A 254 -5.46 3.78 -3.56
N LEU A 255 -6.08 2.84 -4.27
CA LEU A 255 -7.30 3.10 -5.04
C LEU A 255 -8.45 3.56 -4.14
N THR A 256 -8.69 2.89 -3.01
CA THR A 256 -9.71 3.30 -2.03
C THR A 256 -9.42 4.70 -1.48
N MET A 257 -8.17 4.98 -1.07
CA MET A 257 -7.78 6.32 -0.60
C MET A 257 -7.97 7.40 -1.67
N LEU A 258 -7.67 7.09 -2.93
CA LEU A 258 -7.89 8.01 -4.04
C LEU A 258 -9.39 8.22 -4.27
N THR A 259 -10.21 7.17 -4.26
CA THR A 259 -11.67 7.29 -4.39
C THR A 259 -12.27 8.09 -3.25
N ASP A 260 -11.86 7.84 -2.00
CA ASP A 260 -12.32 8.58 -0.83
C ASP A 260 -11.87 10.04 -0.90
N ARG A 261 -10.61 10.30 -1.29
CA ARG A 261 -10.10 11.66 -1.45
C ARG A 261 -10.78 12.38 -2.61
N ILE A 262 -11.07 11.70 -3.72
CA ILE A 262 -11.85 12.25 -4.83
C ILE A 262 -13.28 12.54 -4.37
N ARG A 263 -13.93 11.67 -3.62
CA ARG A 263 -15.26 11.91 -3.05
C ARG A 263 -15.26 13.07 -2.06
N ASP A 264 -14.25 13.14 -1.19
CA ASP A 264 -14.12 14.20 -0.20
C ASP A 264 -13.73 15.54 -0.85
N SER A 265 -12.82 15.52 -1.81
CA SER A 265 -12.38 16.73 -2.54
C SER A 265 -13.42 17.19 -3.53
N LEU A 266 -14.04 16.31 -4.33
CA LEU A 266 -15.15 16.68 -5.21
C LEU A 266 -16.41 16.98 -4.42
N GLY A 267 -16.68 16.31 -3.30
CA GLY A 267 -17.82 16.63 -2.43
C GLY A 267 -17.64 17.97 -1.70
N ARG A 268 -16.43 18.27 -1.22
CA ARG A 268 -16.09 19.58 -0.65
C ARG A 268 -15.96 20.67 -1.73
N ASN A 269 -15.46 20.36 -2.92
CA ASN A 269 -15.40 21.32 -4.01
C ASN A 269 -16.77 21.49 -4.66
N LEU A 270 -17.66 20.51 -4.71
CA LEU A 270 -19.06 20.75 -5.08
C LEU A 270 -19.73 21.65 -4.03
N GLY A 271 -19.43 21.46 -2.74
CA GLY A 271 -19.92 22.35 -1.68
C GLY A 271 -19.34 23.77 -1.71
N VAL A 272 -18.03 23.91 -1.92
CA VAL A 272 -17.30 25.19 -1.92
C VAL A 272 -17.44 25.91 -3.27
N THR A 273 -17.37 25.19 -4.39
CA THR A 273 -17.73 25.72 -5.71
C THR A 273 -19.21 26.09 -5.74
N ALA A 274 -20.14 25.30 -5.20
CA ALA A 274 -21.54 25.74 -5.10
C ALA A 274 -21.71 26.94 -4.17
N GLN A 275 -20.94 27.07 -3.08
CA GLN A 275 -20.98 28.24 -2.19
C GLN A 275 -20.32 29.49 -2.78
N LEU A 276 -19.23 29.35 -3.55
CA LEU A 276 -18.55 30.44 -4.25
C LEU A 276 -19.32 30.88 -5.49
N VAL A 277 -19.89 29.93 -6.24
CA VAL A 277 -20.88 30.18 -7.29
C VAL A 277 -22.08 30.90 -6.67
N ARG A 278 -22.65 30.40 -5.57
CA ARG A 278 -23.75 31.08 -4.84
C ARG A 278 -23.39 32.50 -4.38
N ALA A 279 -22.20 32.73 -3.83
CA ALA A 279 -21.74 34.06 -3.42
C ALA A 279 -21.48 35.01 -4.61
N ALA A 280 -21.02 34.48 -5.75
CA ALA A 280 -20.81 35.25 -6.98
C ALA A 280 -22.13 35.57 -7.69
N PHE A 281 -23.12 34.67 -7.67
CA PHE A 281 -24.46 34.87 -8.21
C PHE A 281 -25.31 35.81 -7.33
N ASP A 282 -25.24 35.67 -6.00
CA ASP A 282 -25.91 36.58 -5.05
C ASP A 282 -25.37 38.03 -5.14
N ALA A 283 -24.17 38.23 -5.71
CA ALA A 283 -23.54 39.54 -5.92
C ALA A 283 -23.92 40.22 -7.25
N GLN A 284 -24.70 39.58 -8.13
CA GLN A 284 -25.15 40.11 -9.42
C GLN A 284 -26.68 39.99 -9.57
N PRO A 285 -27.47 40.80 -8.84
CA PRO A 285 -28.92 40.80 -8.95
C PRO A 285 -29.33 41.54 -10.23
N GLY A 286 -29.40 40.83 -11.36
CA GLY A 286 -29.77 41.47 -12.62
C GLY A 286 -30.14 40.54 -13.77
N GLU A 287 -29.38 39.47 -14.01
CA GLU A 287 -29.57 38.66 -15.24
C GLU A 287 -29.99 37.20 -15.03
N PHE A 288 -29.91 36.64 -13.83
CA PHE A 288 -30.25 35.21 -13.55
C PHE A 288 -31.04 34.97 -12.25
N GLY A 289 -31.72 36.00 -11.73
CA GLY A 289 -32.18 36.09 -10.33
C GLY A 289 -33.18 35.04 -9.79
N GLU A 290 -33.48 33.97 -10.51
CA GLU A 290 -34.46 32.95 -10.08
C GLU A 290 -34.10 31.51 -10.50
N LEU A 291 -32.85 31.22 -10.88
CA LEU A 291 -32.40 29.83 -11.04
C LEU A 291 -31.73 29.37 -9.76
N ASP A 292 -32.18 28.25 -9.21
CA ASP A 292 -31.50 27.64 -8.07
C ASP A 292 -30.21 26.92 -8.50
N SER A 293 -29.36 26.61 -7.53
CA SER A 293 -28.04 26.01 -7.75
C SER A 293 -28.10 24.65 -8.45
N ALA A 294 -29.17 23.87 -8.28
CA ALA A 294 -29.29 22.55 -8.85
C ALA A 294 -29.74 22.62 -10.33
N GLN A 295 -30.54 23.62 -10.67
CA GLN A 295 -30.95 23.90 -12.05
C GLN A 295 -29.77 24.34 -12.93
N VAL A 296 -28.84 25.11 -12.38
CA VAL A 296 -27.63 25.54 -13.11
C VAL A 296 -26.69 24.36 -13.39
N VAL A 297 -26.47 23.48 -12.40
CA VAL A 297 -25.64 22.27 -12.57
C VAL A 297 -26.26 21.31 -13.58
N LEU A 298 -27.59 21.13 -13.54
CA LEU A 298 -28.32 20.32 -14.50
C LEU A 298 -28.14 20.84 -15.95
N LEU A 299 -28.22 22.16 -16.18
CA LEU A 299 -27.96 22.75 -17.50
C LEU A 299 -26.54 22.48 -17.98
N MET A 300 -25.53 22.60 -17.12
CA MET A 300 -24.13 22.32 -17.46
C MET A 300 -23.88 20.86 -17.82
N VAL A 301 -24.57 19.92 -17.15
CA VAL A 301 -24.47 18.49 -17.44
C VAL A 301 -25.11 18.17 -18.81
N VAL A 302 -26.30 18.69 -19.09
CA VAL A 302 -27.03 18.41 -20.34
C VAL A 302 -26.33 19.03 -21.57
N VAL A 303 -25.61 20.15 -21.43
CA VAL A 303 -24.79 20.74 -22.51
C VAL A 303 -23.73 19.77 -23.02
N CYS A 304 -23.12 18.97 -22.13
CA CYS A 304 -22.02 18.10 -22.49
C CYS A 304 -22.41 17.04 -23.54
N GLU A 305 -23.65 16.53 -23.48
CA GLU A 305 -24.13 15.45 -24.35
C GLU A 305 -25.21 15.89 -25.34
N ARG A 306 -25.68 17.15 -25.26
CA ARG A 306 -26.78 17.78 -26.04
C ARG A 306 -28.15 17.13 -25.84
N SER A 307 -28.21 15.82 -25.67
CA SER A 307 -29.39 15.04 -25.35
C SER A 307 -28.98 13.91 -24.40
N THR A 308 -29.54 13.89 -23.19
CA THR A 308 -29.17 12.91 -22.16
C THR A 308 -30.40 12.12 -21.73
N PRO A 309 -30.34 10.77 -21.71
CA PRO A 309 -31.41 9.93 -21.17
C PRO A 309 -31.70 10.26 -19.70
N VAL A 310 -32.97 10.28 -19.31
CA VAL A 310 -33.40 10.64 -17.94
C VAL A 310 -32.78 9.70 -16.90
N ASP A 311 -32.71 8.40 -17.19
CA ASP A 311 -32.06 7.42 -16.30
C ASP A 311 -30.56 7.66 -16.09
N GLN A 312 -29.90 8.24 -17.08
CA GLN A 312 -28.49 8.61 -16.98
C GLN A 312 -28.35 9.89 -16.14
N LEU A 313 -29.18 10.91 -16.38
CA LEU A 313 -29.21 12.13 -15.56
C LEU A 313 -29.48 11.85 -14.09
N ARG A 314 -30.39 10.92 -13.77
CA ARG A 314 -30.66 10.49 -12.38
C ARG A 314 -29.43 9.90 -11.71
N ARG A 315 -28.66 9.07 -12.44
CA ARG A 315 -27.42 8.48 -11.91
C ARG A 315 -26.33 9.53 -11.73
N ASP A 316 -26.20 10.44 -12.69
CA ASP A 316 -25.14 11.46 -12.70
C ASP A 316 -25.37 12.55 -11.64
N LEU A 317 -26.64 12.87 -11.35
CA LEU A 317 -27.04 13.87 -10.34
C LEU A 317 -27.34 13.25 -8.98
N GLY A 318 -27.44 11.92 -8.88
CA GLY A 318 -27.82 11.22 -7.65
C GLY A 318 -29.23 11.57 -7.15
N ALA A 319 -30.15 11.89 -8.07
CA ALA A 319 -31.50 12.37 -7.76
C ALA A 319 -32.57 11.29 -7.99
N THR A 320 -33.63 11.33 -7.18
CA THR A 320 -34.85 10.54 -7.41
C THR A 320 -35.62 11.06 -8.62
N GLU A 321 -36.62 10.30 -9.09
CA GLU A 321 -37.43 10.67 -10.26
C GLU A 321 -38.19 11.99 -10.04
N ASP A 322 -38.80 12.13 -8.86
CA ASP A 322 -39.59 13.30 -8.48
C ASP A 322 -38.68 14.52 -8.29
N GLU A 323 -37.50 14.35 -7.69
CA GLU A 323 -36.52 15.44 -7.53
C GLU A 323 -36.00 15.93 -8.88
N LEU A 324 -35.72 15.01 -9.83
CA LEU A 324 -35.29 15.40 -11.17
C LEU A 324 -36.43 16.10 -11.94
N ALA A 325 -37.67 15.64 -11.79
CA ALA A 325 -38.83 16.28 -12.41
C ALA A 325 -39.04 17.71 -11.90
N GLU A 326 -38.90 17.94 -10.59
CA GLU A 326 -38.96 19.27 -9.97
C GLU A 326 -37.83 20.20 -10.44
N LEU A 327 -36.63 19.67 -10.72
CA LEU A 327 -35.49 20.42 -11.26
C LEU A 327 -35.65 20.76 -12.75
N VAL A 328 -36.20 19.83 -13.53
CA VAL A 328 -36.33 19.96 -15.00
C VAL A 328 -37.53 20.85 -15.38
N ARG A 329 -38.63 20.82 -14.61
CA ARG A 329 -39.87 21.54 -14.94
C ARG A 329 -39.65 23.06 -15.16
N PRO A 330 -38.99 23.83 -14.27
CA PRO A 330 -38.81 25.27 -14.45
C PRO A 330 -37.88 25.61 -15.63
N LEU A 331 -36.92 24.73 -15.94
CA LEU A 331 -36.02 24.88 -17.07
C LEU A 331 -36.72 24.64 -18.42
N ARG A 332 -37.70 23.72 -18.46
CA ARG A 332 -38.57 23.51 -19.62
C ARG A 332 -39.55 24.65 -19.81
N GLU A 333 -40.15 25.17 -18.73
CA GLU A 333 -41.06 26.31 -18.76
C GLU A 333 -40.37 27.58 -19.30
N ARG A 334 -39.08 27.75 -19.00
CA ARG A 334 -38.23 28.84 -19.53
C ARG A 334 -37.68 28.57 -20.94
N GLY A 335 -37.99 27.41 -21.53
CA GLY A 335 -37.59 27.06 -22.88
C GLY A 335 -36.12 26.65 -23.02
N TYR A 336 -35.37 26.42 -21.93
CA TYR A 336 -33.96 26.03 -21.97
C TYR A 336 -33.75 24.54 -22.22
N LEU A 337 -34.72 23.72 -21.85
CA LEU A 337 -34.71 22.28 -22.06
C LEU A 337 -35.98 21.84 -22.81
N THR A 338 -35.86 20.78 -23.62
CA THR A 338 -36.95 20.12 -24.35
C THR A 338 -36.80 18.60 -24.27
N GLY A 339 -37.79 17.85 -24.76
CA GLY A 339 -37.75 16.39 -24.88
C GLY A 339 -38.92 15.67 -24.22
N ASP A 340 -39.22 14.51 -24.75
CA ASP A 340 -40.28 13.61 -24.27
C ASP A 340 -39.70 12.77 -23.11
N GLY A 341 -40.52 12.36 -22.12
CA GLY A 341 -40.10 11.92 -20.77
C GLY A 341 -38.95 10.91 -20.60
N ASP A 342 -38.42 10.33 -21.68
CA ASP A 342 -37.27 9.44 -21.70
C ASP A 342 -35.92 10.17 -21.89
N ALA A 343 -35.91 11.39 -22.41
CA ALA A 343 -34.68 12.16 -22.65
C ALA A 343 -34.87 13.68 -22.47
N VAL A 344 -33.81 14.34 -22.02
CA VAL A 344 -33.75 15.80 -21.87
C VAL A 344 -32.71 16.33 -22.86
N THR A 345 -33.13 17.27 -23.70
CA THR A 345 -32.31 17.87 -24.75
C THR A 345 -32.23 19.37 -24.51
N ILE A 346 -31.03 19.94 -24.62
CA ILE A 346 -30.89 21.38 -24.46
C ILE A 346 -31.34 22.14 -25.72
N THR A 347 -32.04 23.25 -25.53
CA THR A 347 -32.44 24.12 -26.63
C THR A 347 -31.36 25.15 -26.93
N ARG A 348 -31.50 25.86 -28.06
CA ARG A 348 -30.59 26.95 -28.42
C ARG A 348 -30.57 28.08 -27.40
N ASP A 349 -31.71 28.37 -26.78
CA ASP A 349 -31.82 29.40 -25.73
C ASP A 349 -31.15 28.92 -24.43
N GLY A 350 -31.21 27.62 -24.14
CA GLY A 350 -30.45 26.99 -23.06
C GLY A 350 -28.94 27.02 -23.31
N GLU A 351 -28.50 26.74 -24.54
CA GLU A 351 -27.07 26.85 -24.94
C GLU A 351 -26.56 28.29 -24.81
N GLN A 352 -27.38 29.29 -25.18
CA GLN A 352 -27.04 30.71 -25.01
C GLN A 352 -26.98 31.13 -23.54
N ALA A 353 -27.91 30.64 -22.70
CA ALA A 353 -27.86 30.85 -21.26
C ALA A 353 -26.58 30.26 -20.66
N VAL A 354 -26.16 29.06 -21.08
CA VAL A 354 -24.90 28.45 -20.62
C VAL A 354 -23.66 29.16 -21.16
N ALA A 355 -23.68 29.67 -22.39
CA ALA A 355 -22.59 30.48 -22.92
C ALA A 355 -22.39 31.78 -22.12
N ALA A 356 -23.48 32.41 -21.65
CA ALA A 356 -23.42 33.57 -20.77
C ALA A 356 -22.87 33.23 -19.37
N LEU A 357 -23.09 32.00 -18.87
CA LEU A 357 -22.48 31.48 -17.64
C LEU A 357 -20.95 31.31 -17.78
N TRP A 358 -20.45 30.99 -18.97
CA TRP A 358 -19.03 30.77 -19.23
C TRP A 358 -18.19 32.05 -19.12
N THR A 359 -18.75 33.21 -19.50
CA THR A 359 -18.07 34.51 -19.37
C THR A 359 -17.92 34.97 -17.91
N VAL A 360 -18.78 34.46 -17.01
CA VAL A 360 -18.66 34.66 -15.56
C VAL A 360 -17.58 33.73 -14.97
N GLN A 361 -17.39 32.54 -15.54
CA GLN A 361 -16.38 31.56 -15.10
C GLN A 361 -14.94 32.03 -15.34
N GLU A 362 -14.63 32.65 -16.49
CA GLU A 362 -13.27 33.14 -16.79
C GLU A 362 -12.78 34.19 -15.77
N ARG A 363 -13.69 35.02 -15.27
CA ARG A 363 -13.40 36.07 -14.28
C ARG A 363 -13.22 35.52 -12.85
N VAL A 364 -13.91 34.41 -12.55
CA VAL A 364 -13.78 33.68 -11.27
C VAL A 364 -12.51 32.79 -11.26
N GLU A 365 -12.11 32.27 -12.42
CA GLU A 365 -10.85 31.56 -12.60
C GLU A 365 -9.63 32.47 -12.33
N GLU A 366 -9.61 33.70 -12.86
CA GLU A 366 -8.53 34.67 -12.57
C GLU A 366 -8.39 34.98 -11.07
N ASP A 367 -9.51 35.12 -10.34
CA ASP A 367 -9.52 35.37 -8.90
C ASP A 367 -9.12 34.13 -8.07
N LEU A 368 -9.49 32.92 -8.51
CA LEU A 368 -9.06 31.65 -7.91
C LEU A 368 -7.56 31.41 -8.07
N TYR A 369 -6.97 31.80 -9.21
CA TYR A 369 -5.54 31.62 -9.48
C TYR A 369 -4.64 32.62 -8.76
N ALA A 370 -5.17 33.72 -8.23
CA ALA A 370 -4.40 34.70 -7.46
C ALA A 370 -3.81 34.12 -6.16
N GLY A 371 -4.37 33.03 -5.63
CA GLY A 371 -3.93 32.37 -4.39
C GLY A 371 -2.91 31.22 -4.55
N PHE A 372 -2.65 30.76 -5.78
CA PHE A 372 -1.77 29.61 -6.03
C PHE A 372 -0.41 30.02 -6.58
N THR A 373 0.65 29.40 -6.08
CA THR A 373 2.00 29.62 -6.61
C THR A 373 2.15 29.04 -8.02
N PRO A 374 3.07 29.55 -8.85
CA PRO A 374 3.25 29.05 -10.22
C PRO A 374 3.51 27.54 -10.31
N ALA A 375 4.25 26.97 -9.35
CA ALA A 375 4.54 25.54 -9.30
C ALA A 375 3.29 24.67 -9.01
N GLU A 376 2.33 25.18 -8.24
CA GLU A 376 1.08 24.48 -7.94
C GLU A 376 0.13 24.46 -9.14
N ARG A 377 0.13 25.54 -9.94
CA ARG A 377 -0.61 25.61 -11.20
C ARG A 377 -0.06 24.62 -12.23
N ASP A 378 1.27 24.53 -12.35
CA ASP A 378 1.93 23.59 -13.25
C ASP A 378 1.68 22.13 -12.86
N GLN A 379 1.70 21.81 -11.55
CA GLN A 379 1.37 20.46 -11.07
C GLN A 379 -0.09 20.08 -11.33
N LEU A 380 -1.03 21.01 -11.19
CA LEU A 380 -2.43 20.77 -11.47
C LEU A 380 -2.67 20.51 -12.96
N HIS A 381 -2.04 21.30 -13.84
CA HIS A 381 -2.06 21.08 -15.28
C HIS A 381 -1.42 19.74 -15.69
N GLU A 382 -0.29 19.37 -15.09
CA GLU A 382 0.37 18.09 -15.40
C GLU A 382 -0.46 16.88 -14.93
N LEU A 383 -1.15 17.00 -13.79
CA LEU A 383 -2.05 15.97 -13.29
C LEU A 383 -3.24 15.77 -14.23
N LEU A 384 -3.92 16.85 -14.63
CA LEU A 384 -5.06 16.80 -15.54
C LEU A 384 -4.66 16.29 -16.94
N GLY A 385 -3.48 16.68 -17.42
CA GLY A 385 -2.90 16.17 -18.67
C GLY A 385 -2.66 14.66 -18.64
N ARG A 386 -2.10 14.12 -17.55
CA ARG A 386 -1.85 12.67 -17.38
C ARG A 386 -3.14 11.85 -17.27
N VAL A 387 -4.14 12.38 -16.57
CA VAL A 387 -5.47 11.76 -16.46
C VAL A 387 -6.14 11.66 -17.84
N ARG A 388 -6.09 12.75 -18.63
CA ARG A 388 -6.61 12.78 -20.00
C ARG A 388 -5.89 11.76 -20.91
N GLN A 389 -4.57 11.67 -20.83
CA GLN A 389 -3.78 10.74 -21.66
C GLN A 389 -4.06 9.27 -21.34
N ASN A 390 -4.28 8.94 -20.06
CA ASN A 390 -4.63 7.58 -19.63
C ASN A 390 -6.06 7.20 -20.06
N ALA A 391 -7.01 8.14 -20.00
CA ALA A 391 -8.37 7.91 -20.51
C ALA A 391 -8.40 7.63 -22.03
N ILE A 392 -7.56 8.32 -22.81
CA ILE A 392 -7.42 8.09 -24.26
C ILE A 392 -6.82 6.70 -24.55
N ARG A 393 -5.78 6.27 -23.80
CA ARG A 393 -5.18 4.93 -23.95
C ARG A 393 -6.16 3.80 -23.62
N LEU A 394 -6.92 3.95 -22.55
CA LEU A 394 -7.93 2.97 -22.13
C LEU A 394 -9.05 2.83 -23.17
N ARG A 395 -9.48 3.95 -23.76
CA ARG A 395 -10.50 3.97 -24.82
C ARG A 395 -10.02 3.29 -26.12
N ALA A 396 -8.74 3.44 -26.47
CA ALA A 396 -8.14 2.77 -27.62
C ALA A 396 -8.00 1.24 -27.43
N ALA A 397 -7.73 0.78 -26.20
CA ALA A 397 -7.62 -0.64 -25.87
C ALA A 397 -8.98 -1.38 -25.92
N THR A 398 -10.08 -0.68 -25.60
CA THR A 398 -11.45 -1.21 -25.74
C THR A 398 -12.00 -1.16 -27.16
N ALA A 399 -11.44 -0.33 -28.05
CA ALA A 399 -11.90 -0.19 -29.43
C ALA A 399 -11.22 -1.17 -30.42
N ALA A 400 -10.06 -1.72 -30.06
CA ALA A 400 -9.30 -2.65 -30.90
C ALA A 400 -9.64 -4.12 -30.59
N GLY A 401 -10.94 -4.48 -30.69
CA GLY A 401 -11.48 -5.82 -30.42
C GLY A 401 -10.46 -6.94 -30.61
N GLY A 402 -9.95 -7.46 -29.50
CA GLY A 402 -8.95 -8.53 -29.49
C GLY A 402 -9.58 -9.87 -29.89
N PRO A 403 -8.88 -10.70 -30.68
CA PRO A 403 -9.43 -11.92 -31.26
C PRO A 403 -9.59 -13.04 -30.23
N GLU A 404 -10.49 -13.96 -30.52
CA GLU A 404 -10.52 -15.31 -29.95
C GLU A 404 -9.13 -15.97 -30.06
N LEU A 405 -8.69 -16.61 -28.99
CA LEU A 405 -7.58 -17.57 -28.94
C LEU A 405 -8.00 -18.68 -27.95
N GLY A 406 -8.08 -19.97 -28.29
CA GLY A 406 -7.44 -20.66 -29.41
C GLY A 406 -5.99 -20.96 -29.08
#